data_AF-A0A8T3R379-F1
#
_entry.id   AF-A0A8T3R379-F1
#
_cell.length_a   1.000
_cell.length_b   1.000
_cell.length_c   1.000
_cell.angle_alpha   90.00
_cell.angle_beta   90.00
_cell.angle_gamma   90.00
#
_symmetry.space_group_name_H-M   'P 1'
#
loop_
_entity.id
_entity.type
_entity.pdbx_description
1 polymer ?
#
loop_
_entity_poly.entity_id
_entity_poly.type
_entity_poly.pdbx_seq_one_letter_code
_entity_poly.pdbx_strand_id
1 'polypeptide(L)'
;RTDAAKISLFGAGGTSAALGPRSRETRHALAGRLGLGATDVPWHVARDSLVDVGIALAGLAGTGGKIGREVIELSRPEIGELFEASGHHRGASSTMPQKANPIASEILVAFQALSAAQLPALLATTQGTHERSAGE
;
A
#
# COMPACT_ATOMS: atom_id res chain seq x y z
N ARG A 1 -9.42 -5.63 -10.72
CA ARG A 1 -9.12 -4.22 -11.07
C ARG A 1 -7.62 -4.03 -10.90
N THR A 2 -6.87 -4.15 -11.99
CA THR A 2 -5.39 -4.17 -12.00
C THR A 2 -4.87 -3.03 -12.89
N ASP A 3 -5.51 -1.86 -12.81
CA ASP A 3 -5.23 -0.73 -13.71
C ASP A 3 -4.17 0.25 -13.16
N ALA A 4 -3.60 -0.02 -11.99
CA ALA A 4 -2.56 0.83 -11.39
C ALA A 4 -1.16 0.61 -12.02
N ALA A 5 -0.89 -0.59 -12.53
CA ALA A 5 0.39 -0.95 -13.14
C ALA A 5 0.46 -0.44 -14.59
N LYS A 6 0.53 0.89 -14.75
CA LYS A 6 0.54 1.57 -16.05
C LYS A 6 1.60 2.67 -16.10
N ILE A 7 2.12 2.94 -17.29
CA ILE A 7 3.08 4.03 -17.50
C ILE A 7 2.38 5.39 -17.55
N SER A 8 3.12 6.46 -17.23
CA SER A 8 2.73 7.84 -17.54
C SER A 8 3.75 8.48 -18.49
N LEU A 9 3.36 8.68 -19.74
CA LEU A 9 4.21 9.28 -20.79
C LEU A 9 3.43 10.25 -21.66
N PHE A 10 2.89 11.33 -21.07
CA PHE A 10 2.05 12.29 -21.79
C PHE A 10 2.67 13.69 -21.93
N GLY A 11 3.91 13.88 -21.46
CA GLY A 11 4.58 15.18 -21.48
C GLY A 11 3.95 16.21 -20.54
N ALA A 12 4.40 17.46 -20.65
CA ALA A 12 4.14 18.52 -19.66
C ALA A 12 2.65 18.78 -19.39
N GLY A 13 1.86 18.99 -20.45
CA GLY A 13 0.41 19.26 -20.35
C GLY A 13 -0.48 18.05 -20.64
N GLY A 14 0.06 16.83 -20.64
CA GLY A 14 -0.76 15.63 -20.92
C GLY A 14 -1.09 15.38 -22.40
N THR A 15 -0.62 16.21 -23.33
CA THR A 15 -0.99 16.16 -24.76
C THR A 15 -0.04 15.33 -25.64
N SER A 16 1.10 14.90 -25.11
CA SER A 16 2.17 14.22 -25.86
C SER A 16 2.73 15.00 -27.05
N ALA A 17 2.54 16.33 -27.10
CA ALA A 17 2.91 17.17 -28.25
C ALA A 17 4.37 17.02 -28.68
N ALA A 18 5.30 16.93 -27.72
CA ALA A 18 6.73 16.75 -28.00
C ALA A 18 7.08 15.40 -28.67
N LEU A 19 6.24 14.37 -28.50
CA LEU A 19 6.41 13.05 -29.13
C LEU A 19 5.73 12.97 -30.51
N GLY A 20 4.94 13.98 -30.88
CA GLY A 20 4.30 14.09 -32.19
C GLY A 20 3.36 12.93 -32.54
N PRO A 21 3.17 12.65 -33.85
CA PRO A 21 2.22 11.63 -34.33
C PRO A 21 2.49 10.21 -33.82
N ARG A 22 3.76 9.90 -33.48
CA ARG A 22 4.16 8.57 -32.99
C ARG A 22 4.04 8.42 -31.47
N SER A 23 3.53 9.42 -30.76
CA SER A 23 3.40 9.41 -29.30
C SER A 23 2.73 8.16 -28.74
N ARG A 24 1.65 7.70 -29.37
CA ARG A 24 0.95 6.47 -28.98
C ARG A 24 1.81 5.22 -29.17
N GLU A 25 2.42 5.06 -30.34
CA GLU A 25 3.31 3.92 -30.63
C GLU A 25 4.46 3.86 -29.62
N THR A 26 5.12 4.99 -29.37
CA THR A 26 6.21 5.11 -28.39
C THR A 26 5.75 4.74 -26.98
N ARG A 27 4.57 5.20 -26.55
CA ARG A 27 3.97 4.86 -25.26
C ARG A 27 3.75 3.36 -25.13
N HIS A 28 3.09 2.73 -26.10
CA HIS A 28 2.81 1.30 -26.07
C HIS A 28 4.10 0.46 -26.13
N ALA A 29 5.08 0.86 -26.93
CA ALA A 29 6.38 0.19 -27.00
C ALA A 29 7.12 0.26 -25.65
N LEU A 30 7.10 1.42 -24.98
CA LEU A 30 7.69 1.57 -23.64
C LEU A 30 6.96 0.69 -22.62
N ALA A 31 5.63 0.71 -22.62
CA ALA A 31 4.81 -0.09 -21.72
C ALA A 31 5.11 -1.59 -21.87
N GLY A 32 5.17 -2.08 -23.11
CA GLY A 32 5.53 -3.47 -23.41
C GLY A 32 6.93 -3.85 -22.93
N ARG A 33 7.92 -2.95 -23.06
CA ARG A 33 9.29 -3.19 -22.55
C ARG A 33 9.36 -3.23 -21.02
N LEU A 34 8.46 -2.53 -20.33
CA LEU A 34 8.42 -2.50 -18.87
C LEU A 34 7.48 -3.54 -18.26
N GLY A 35 6.71 -4.27 -19.07
CA GLY A 35 5.66 -5.17 -18.57
C GLY A 35 4.51 -4.43 -17.89
N LEU A 36 4.25 -3.18 -18.29
CA LEU A 36 3.21 -2.33 -17.73
C LEU A 36 2.11 -2.05 -18.76
N GLY A 37 0.95 -1.59 -18.30
CA GLY A 37 -0.13 -1.08 -19.14
C GLY A 37 0.19 0.29 -19.75
N ALA A 38 -0.47 0.60 -20.88
CA ALA A 38 -0.52 1.93 -21.47
C ALA A 38 -1.97 2.42 -21.51
N THR A 39 -2.17 3.72 -21.32
CA THR A 39 -3.48 4.37 -21.48
C THR A 39 -3.47 5.30 -22.69
N ASP A 40 -4.64 5.51 -23.29
CA ASP A 40 -4.81 6.49 -24.36
C ASP A 40 -5.08 7.91 -23.81
N VAL A 41 -5.43 8.03 -22.53
CA VAL A 41 -5.73 9.30 -21.83
C VAL A 41 -4.69 9.56 -20.73
N PRO A 42 -4.20 10.82 -20.56
CA PRO A 42 -3.28 11.18 -19.48
C PRO A 42 -3.93 11.01 -18.11
N TRP A 43 -3.13 10.59 -17.13
CA TRP A 43 -3.60 10.36 -15.75
C TRP A 43 -2.76 11.10 -14.71
N HIS A 44 -2.15 12.24 -15.09
CA HIS A 44 -1.30 13.05 -14.20
C HIS A 44 -2.00 13.45 -12.88
N VAL A 45 -3.31 13.68 -12.92
CA VAL A 45 -4.15 14.00 -11.76
C VAL A 45 -5.22 12.94 -11.47
N ALA A 46 -5.39 11.93 -12.32
CA ALA A 46 -6.32 10.84 -12.08
C ALA A 46 -5.67 9.80 -11.14
N ARG A 47 -6.00 9.88 -9.86
CA ARG A 47 -5.39 9.07 -8.78
C ARG A 47 -6.25 7.89 -8.32
N ASP A 48 -7.44 7.71 -8.90
CA ASP A 48 -8.40 6.63 -8.61
C ASP A 48 -7.76 5.24 -8.57
N SER A 49 -6.95 4.89 -9.57
CA SER A 49 -6.27 3.59 -9.60
C SER A 49 -5.24 3.39 -8.47
N LEU A 50 -4.61 4.46 -7.99
CA LEU A 50 -3.69 4.40 -6.84
C LEU A 50 -4.46 4.33 -5.52
N VAL A 51 -5.59 5.05 -5.43
CA VAL A 51 -6.51 4.97 -4.28
C VAL A 51 -7.05 3.55 -4.13
N ASP A 52 -7.50 2.92 -5.22
CA ASP A 52 -7.98 1.54 -5.22
C ASP A 52 -6.93 0.57 -4.65
N VAL A 53 -5.65 0.74 -5.03
CA VAL A 53 -4.53 -0.06 -4.47
C VAL A 53 -4.36 0.21 -2.98
N GLY A 54 -4.39 1.47 -2.56
CA GLY A 54 -4.25 1.81 -1.14
C GLY A 54 -5.38 1.27 -0.27
N ILE A 55 -6.62 1.30 -0.75
CA ILE A 55 -7.78 0.68 -0.08
C ILE A 55 -7.57 -0.84 0.06
N ALA A 56 -7.13 -1.50 -1.01
CA ALA A 56 -6.85 -2.94 -0.97
C ALA A 56 -5.75 -3.29 0.03
N LEU A 57 -4.66 -2.51 0.08
CA LEU A 57 -3.58 -2.70 1.04
C LEU A 57 -4.02 -2.43 2.48
N ALA A 58 -4.82 -1.39 2.72
CA ALA A 58 -5.37 -1.11 4.04
C ALA A 58 -6.34 -2.21 4.50
N GLY A 59 -7.13 -2.79 3.59
CA GLY A 59 -7.97 -3.96 3.88
C GLY A 59 -7.16 -5.20 4.24
N LEU A 60 -6.05 -5.44 3.54
CA LEU A 60 -5.10 -6.50 3.87
C LEU A 60 -4.48 -6.29 5.26
N ALA A 61 -4.03 -5.07 5.55
CA ALA A 61 -3.53 -4.70 6.87
C ALA A 61 -4.62 -4.88 7.95
N GLY A 62 -5.87 -4.53 7.66
CA GLY A 62 -7.03 -4.80 8.53
C GLY A 62 -7.19 -6.28 8.88
N THR A 63 -7.06 -7.16 7.89
CA THR A 63 -7.09 -8.61 8.11
C THR A 63 -5.91 -9.08 8.96
N GLY A 64 -4.70 -8.59 8.67
CA GLY A 64 -3.51 -8.88 9.47
C GLY A 64 -3.64 -8.43 10.92
N GLY A 65 -4.14 -7.21 11.15
CA GLY A 65 -4.39 -6.67 12.49
C GLY A 65 -5.41 -7.48 13.28
N LYS A 66 -6.47 -7.99 12.63
CA LYS A 66 -7.42 -8.93 13.28
C LYS A 66 -6.70 -10.20 13.74
N ILE A 67 -5.91 -10.83 12.86
CA ILE A 67 -5.16 -12.05 13.20
C ILE A 67 -4.19 -11.76 14.35
N GLY A 68 -3.43 -10.67 14.27
CA GLY A 68 -2.50 -10.26 15.33
C GLY A 68 -3.22 -10.02 16.67
N ARG A 69 -4.40 -9.39 16.65
CA ARG A 69 -5.22 -9.19 17.85
C ARG A 69 -5.59 -10.52 18.51
N GLU A 70 -6.06 -11.50 17.74
CA GLU A 70 -6.41 -12.83 18.26
C GLU A 70 -5.19 -13.52 18.88
N VAL A 71 -4.03 -13.46 18.22
CA VAL A 71 -2.79 -14.04 18.76
C VAL A 71 -2.40 -13.38 20.07
N ILE A 72 -2.49 -12.05 20.16
CA ILE A 72 -2.21 -11.31 21.40
C ILE A 72 -3.14 -11.76 22.53
N GLU A 73 -4.46 -11.86 22.27
CA GLU A 73 -5.42 -12.24 23.30
C GLU A 73 -5.22 -13.70 23.76
N LEU A 74 -5.08 -14.64 22.82
CA LEU A 74 -4.95 -16.07 23.14
C LEU A 74 -3.57 -16.45 23.74
N SER A 75 -2.56 -15.61 23.54
CA SER A 75 -1.23 -15.76 24.15
C SER A 75 -1.12 -15.21 25.57
N ARG A 76 -2.17 -14.58 26.09
CA ARG A 76 -2.16 -14.09 27.48
C ARG A 76 -1.94 -15.26 28.45
N PRO A 77 -1.13 -15.10 29.50
CA PRO A 77 -0.80 -16.19 30.43
C PRO A 77 -2.03 -16.86 31.06
N GLU A 78 -3.12 -16.11 31.24
CA GLU A 78 -4.37 -16.62 31.81
C GLU A 78 -5.15 -17.54 30.86
N ILE A 79 -4.90 -17.44 29.55
CA ILE A 79 -5.54 -18.23 28.48
C ILE A 79 -4.56 -19.29 27.96
N GLY A 80 -3.41 -18.85 27.45
CA GLY A 80 -2.29 -19.71 27.08
C GLY A 80 -2.59 -20.73 25.98
N GLU A 81 -3.55 -20.43 25.08
CA GLU A 81 -4.00 -21.36 24.05
C GLU A 81 -3.02 -21.44 22.87
N LEU A 82 -2.36 -20.33 22.53
CA LEU A 82 -1.33 -20.28 21.49
C LEU A 82 -0.26 -19.24 21.78
N PHE A 83 0.93 -19.43 21.21
CA PHE A 83 2.05 -18.51 21.37
C PHE A 83 2.80 -18.33 20.05
N GLU A 84 3.39 -17.16 19.83
CA GLU A 84 4.38 -16.98 18.77
C GLU A 84 5.62 -17.83 19.04
N ALA A 85 6.31 -18.23 17.96
CA ALA A 85 7.58 -18.95 18.09
C ALA A 85 8.60 -18.10 18.87
N SER A 86 9.02 -18.59 20.03
CA SER A 86 9.97 -17.92 20.92
C SER A 86 11.43 -18.27 20.59
N GLY A 87 12.34 -17.38 20.96
CA GLY A 87 13.79 -17.55 20.78
C GLY A 87 14.56 -16.37 21.37
N HIS A 88 15.89 -16.52 21.54
CA HIS A 88 16.74 -15.39 21.92
C HIS A 88 16.48 -14.23 20.96
N HIS A 89 16.07 -13.07 21.50
CA HIS A 89 15.73 -11.81 20.80
C HIS A 89 14.30 -11.62 20.25
N ARG A 90 13.36 -12.56 20.39
CA ARG A 90 11.96 -12.37 19.96
C ARG A 90 11.00 -12.30 21.15
N GLY A 91 10.85 -11.12 21.74
CA GLY A 91 9.89 -10.91 22.84
C GLY A 91 10.26 -11.56 24.16
N ALA A 92 11.40 -12.26 24.20
CA ALA A 92 11.96 -12.90 25.39
C ALA A 92 12.79 -11.91 26.22
N SER A 93 12.66 -11.98 27.55
CA SER A 93 13.54 -11.27 28.49
C SER A 93 14.68 -12.18 28.94
N SER A 94 15.90 -11.64 29.01
CA SER A 94 17.05 -12.34 29.58
C SER A 94 16.92 -12.58 31.09
N THR A 95 16.07 -11.82 31.77
CA THR A 95 15.87 -11.89 33.23
C THR A 95 14.51 -12.41 33.65
N MET A 96 13.58 -12.65 32.70
CA MET A 96 12.23 -13.17 32.98
C MET A 96 11.90 -14.29 31.99
N PRO A 97 12.17 -15.56 32.33
CA PRO A 97 11.92 -16.71 31.45
C PRO A 97 10.46 -16.85 31.00
N GLN A 98 9.52 -16.39 31.83
CA GLN A 98 8.08 -16.41 31.54
C GLN A 98 7.62 -15.27 30.62
N LYS A 99 8.46 -14.26 30.34
CA LYS A 99 8.07 -13.14 29.49
C LYS A 99 8.26 -13.51 28.02
N ALA A 100 7.16 -13.77 27.32
CA ALA A 100 7.11 -14.09 25.91
C ALA A 100 6.08 -13.20 25.20
N ASN A 101 6.47 -11.99 24.81
CA ASN A 101 5.57 -11.05 24.15
C ASN A 101 5.36 -11.40 22.67
N PRO A 102 4.13 -11.34 22.14
CA PRO A 102 3.81 -11.61 20.73
C PRO A 102 4.12 -10.39 19.83
N ILE A 103 5.39 -10.02 19.73
CA ILE A 103 5.82 -8.77 19.06
C ILE A 103 5.41 -8.73 17.59
N ALA A 104 5.44 -9.85 16.87
CA ALA A 104 5.07 -9.84 15.45
C ALA A 104 3.58 -9.48 15.27
N SER A 105 2.74 -10.00 16.15
CA SER A 105 1.31 -9.69 16.19
C SER A 105 1.03 -8.26 16.62
N GLU A 106 1.80 -7.72 17.56
CA GLU A 106 1.72 -6.28 17.92
C GLU A 106 2.03 -5.38 16.71
N ILE A 107 3.03 -5.75 15.89
CA ILE A 107 3.36 -5.03 14.64
C ILE A 107 2.20 -5.10 13.64
N LEU A 108 1.51 -6.24 13.51
CA LEU A 108 0.35 -6.35 12.63
C LEU A 108 -0.79 -5.41 13.06
N VAL A 109 -1.05 -5.31 14.36
CA VAL A 109 -2.04 -4.36 14.91
C VAL A 109 -1.61 -2.91 14.63
N ALA A 110 -0.31 -2.60 14.79
CA ALA A 110 0.21 -1.27 14.47
C ALA A 110 0.06 -0.93 12.98
N PHE A 111 0.39 -1.85 12.07
CA PHE A 111 0.24 -1.63 10.63
C PHE A 111 -1.21 -1.44 10.22
N GLN A 112 -2.14 -2.16 10.84
CA GLN A 112 -3.57 -1.95 10.64
C GLN A 112 -3.99 -0.52 10.99
N ALA A 113 -3.60 -0.02 12.17
CA ALA A 113 -3.92 1.34 12.61
C ALA A 113 -3.29 2.41 11.71
N LEU A 114 -2.01 2.26 11.39
CA LEU A 114 -1.29 3.20 10.51
C LEU A 114 -1.88 3.24 9.11
N SER A 115 -2.18 2.08 8.51
CA SER A 115 -2.75 2.00 7.16
C SER A 115 -4.14 2.66 7.10
N ALA A 116 -4.98 2.44 8.12
CA ALA A 116 -6.30 3.08 8.19
C ALA A 116 -6.19 4.62 8.30
N ALA A 117 -5.24 5.13 9.07
CA ALA A 117 -5.03 6.56 9.25
C ALA A 117 -4.58 7.29 7.96
N GLN A 118 -3.94 6.60 7.02
CA GLN A 118 -3.47 7.19 5.76
C GLN A 118 -4.55 7.24 4.67
N LEU A 119 -5.64 6.46 4.78
CA LEU A 119 -6.67 6.38 3.74
C LEU A 119 -7.35 7.73 3.42
N PRO A 120 -7.73 8.59 4.40
CA PRO A 120 -8.31 9.89 4.11
C PRO A 120 -7.37 10.79 3.31
N ALA A 121 -6.07 10.81 3.66
CA ALA A 121 -5.07 11.58 2.94
C ALA A 121 -4.89 11.07 1.50
N LEU A 122 -4.89 9.75 1.31
CA LEU A 122 -4.83 9.15 -0.02
C LEU A 122 -6.08 9.51 -0.86
N LEU A 123 -7.27 9.47 -0.27
CA LEU A 123 -8.51 9.88 -0.93
C LEU A 123 -8.49 11.35 -1.32
N ALA A 124 -7.95 12.24 -0.49
CA ALA A 124 -7.84 13.66 -0.82
C ALA A 124 -7.06 13.93 -2.12
N THR A 125 -6.09 13.06 -2.47
CA THR A 125 -5.29 13.19 -3.70
C THR A 125 -6.12 13.10 -5.00
N THR A 126 -7.38 12.64 -4.95
CA THR A 126 -8.25 12.62 -6.13
C THR A 126 -8.73 14.01 -6.54
N GLN A 127 -8.53 15.03 -5.69
CA GLN A 127 -8.95 16.41 -5.96
C GLN A 127 -7.93 17.18 -6.80
N GLY A 128 -7.07 16.49 -7.56
CA GLY A 128 -6.06 17.11 -8.41
C GLY A 128 -6.67 18.10 -9.40
N THR A 129 -6.11 19.31 -9.44
CA THR A 129 -6.54 20.43 -10.26
C THR A 129 -5.86 20.42 -11.63
N HIS A 130 -6.61 20.77 -12.68
CA HIS A 130 -6.13 20.92 -14.06
C HIS A 130 -5.29 19.72 -14.55
N GLU A 131 -4.19 19.95 -15.27
CA GLU A 131 -3.30 18.91 -15.79
C GLU A 131 -2.21 18.49 -14.79
N ARG A 132 -1.96 19.26 -13.73
CA ARG A 132 -1.03 18.95 -12.63
C ARG A 132 -1.28 19.84 -11.41
N SER A 133 -1.55 19.22 -10.26
CA SER A 133 -1.65 19.93 -8.97
C SER A 133 -0.27 20.16 -8.33
N ALA A 134 -0.15 21.25 -7.55
CA ALA A 134 1.08 21.65 -6.86
C ALA A 134 1.29 20.99 -5.49
N GLY A 135 0.37 20.14 -5.03
CA GLY A 135 0.44 19.47 -3.72
C GLY A 135 -0.33 20.19 -2.61
N GLU A 136 -1.34 20.95 -2.99
CA GLU A 136 -2.38 21.50 -2.11
C GLU A 136 -3.32 20.42 -1.55
#